data_AF-A0A241WHP7-F1
#
_entry.id   AF-A0A241WHP7-F1
#
_cell.length_a   1.000
_cell.length_b   1.000
_cell.length_c   1.000
_cell.angle_alpha   90.00
_cell.angle_beta   90.00
_cell.angle_gamma   90.00
#
_symmetry.space_group_name_H-M   'P 1'
#
loop_
_entity.id
_entity.type
_entity.pdbx_description
1 polymer ?
#
loop_
_entity_poly.entity_id
_entity_poly.type
_entity_poly.pdbx_seq_one_letter_code
_entity_poly.pdbx_strand_id
1 'polypeptide(L)'
;MSSYQNILNDFLEQWPLEKVKAMSLDQYVSTGDRNTFTQWVENRTIELGSISGQFGSRMFGIYRRGNSSPLDHYENDEFYTWSKKYGKDSDLAFLAIKKHLINIINYSLTGNFSKIDAIPIPDIFKWKVAYLYSNERLIPIFQREVLKEIATYYGLPVNSKTTVSAIQKVLIDNKPLELNTHEFMVELWSKFRPQKKKPKGISTTQQDQGEKSTNDQERSGTSSYIAKQTHNKIQNKLRDKLIAKYGESCVACEKNYVDLTLTYDDTITLYEVKSDAYAATCIRQALGQIIQYAHRLDTTKKLKLYVVGQYSLKANEKPYLDYIQKNLKIDIDYMSIDLK
;
A
#
# COMPACT_ATOMS: atom_id res chain seq x y z
N MET A 1 -7.21 9.28 11.97
CA MET A 1 -6.23 8.43 11.26
C MET A 1 -5.20 7.96 12.28
N SER A 2 -4.68 6.73 12.13
CA SER A 2 -3.55 6.28 12.94
C SER A 2 -2.29 7.10 12.62
N SER A 3 -1.32 7.17 13.55
CA SER A 3 -0.03 7.88 13.33
C SER A 3 0.64 7.47 12.00
N TYR A 4 0.60 6.18 11.67
CA TYR A 4 1.24 5.65 10.46
C TYR A 4 0.55 6.08 9.16
N GLN A 5 -0.79 6.24 9.14
CA GLN A 5 -1.53 6.69 7.96
C GLN A 5 -1.15 8.12 7.59
N ASN A 6 -1.00 8.99 8.60
CA ASN A 6 -0.55 10.36 8.38
C ASN A 6 0.85 10.37 7.74
N ILE A 7 1.79 9.58 8.26
CA ILE A 7 3.15 9.47 7.70
C ILE A 7 3.14 9.03 6.23
N LEU A 8 2.31 8.04 5.89
CA LEU A 8 2.20 7.56 4.52
C LEU A 8 1.58 8.64 3.60
N ASN A 9 0.55 9.33 4.09
CA ASN A 9 -0.12 10.39 3.34
C ASN A 9 0.83 11.58 3.10
N ASP A 10 1.54 12.05 4.13
CA ASP A 10 2.53 13.11 4.01
C ASP A 10 3.60 12.76 2.99
N PHE A 11 4.08 11.50 3.00
CA PHE A 11 5.03 11.01 2.00
C PHE A 11 4.46 11.08 0.58
N LEU A 12 3.22 10.62 0.40
CA LEU A 12 2.56 10.54 -0.90
C LEU A 12 2.11 11.90 -1.45
N GLU A 13 1.80 12.85 -0.58
CA GLU A 13 1.56 14.26 -0.92
C GLU A 13 2.85 14.97 -1.30
N GLN A 14 3.94 14.70 -0.58
CA GLN A 14 5.25 15.27 -0.90
C GLN A 14 5.84 14.66 -2.17
N TRP A 15 5.66 13.36 -2.41
CA TRP A 15 6.26 12.61 -3.51
C TRP A 15 5.23 11.83 -4.34
N PRO A 16 4.26 12.50 -4.99
CA PRO A 16 3.38 11.84 -5.94
C PRO A 16 4.18 11.36 -7.16
N LEU A 17 3.65 10.37 -7.90
CA LEU A 17 4.30 9.81 -9.10
C LEU A 17 4.74 10.89 -10.10
N GLU A 18 3.92 11.92 -10.33
CA GLU A 18 4.26 13.01 -11.25
C GLU A 18 5.50 13.80 -10.80
N LYS A 19 5.65 14.04 -9.50
CA LYS A 19 6.86 14.66 -8.96
C LYS A 19 8.07 13.74 -9.07
N VAL A 20 7.90 12.43 -8.87
CA VAL A 20 8.99 11.45 -9.06
C VAL A 20 9.46 11.43 -10.52
N LYS A 21 8.55 11.56 -11.50
CA LYS A 21 8.90 11.67 -12.94
C LYS A 21 9.72 12.92 -13.23
N ALA A 22 9.31 14.06 -12.68
CA ALA A 22 9.94 15.37 -12.87
C ALA A 22 11.20 15.60 -12.01
N MET A 23 11.48 14.73 -11.05
CA MET A 23 12.57 14.87 -10.09
C MET A 23 13.95 14.97 -10.74
N SER A 24 14.77 15.89 -10.22
CA SER A 24 16.21 16.06 -10.50
C SER A 24 17.08 15.20 -9.57
N LEU A 25 18.37 15.07 -9.88
CA LEU A 25 19.32 14.30 -9.06
C LEU A 25 19.45 14.87 -7.63
N ASP A 26 19.53 16.20 -7.47
CA ASP A 26 19.61 16.83 -6.15
C ASP A 26 18.34 16.61 -5.31
N GLN A 27 17.17 16.65 -5.94
CA GLN A 27 15.89 16.34 -5.29
C GLN A 27 15.78 14.84 -4.92
N TYR A 28 16.47 13.97 -5.64
CA TYR A 28 16.53 12.55 -5.34
C TYR A 28 17.41 12.24 -4.12
N VAL A 29 18.65 12.74 -4.15
CA VAL A 29 19.65 12.48 -3.11
C VAL A 29 20.63 13.65 -2.98
N SER A 30 20.78 14.15 -1.77
CA SER A 30 21.72 15.22 -1.42
C SER A 30 22.19 15.06 0.02
N THR A 31 23.24 15.78 0.39
CA THR A 31 23.78 15.84 1.75
C THR A 31 23.17 17.01 2.50
N GLY A 32 22.58 16.77 3.68
CA GLY A 32 22.04 17.81 4.56
C GLY A 32 20.60 18.24 4.25
N ASP A 33 20.08 17.97 3.04
CA ASP A 33 18.68 18.23 2.71
C ASP A 33 17.76 17.07 3.11
N ARG A 34 16.98 17.29 4.17
CA ARG A 34 15.98 16.34 4.71
C ARG A 34 14.72 16.20 3.85
N ASN A 35 14.60 16.98 2.77
CA ASN A 35 13.44 16.97 1.90
C ASN A 35 13.63 16.16 0.61
N THR A 36 14.81 15.60 0.39
CA THR A 36 15.07 14.72 -0.76
C THR A 36 14.26 13.43 -0.70
N PHE A 37 14.03 12.80 -1.86
CA PHE A 37 13.23 11.57 -1.94
C PHE A 37 13.80 10.46 -1.06
N THR A 38 15.11 10.24 -1.11
CA THR A 38 15.78 9.20 -0.31
C THR A 38 15.68 9.48 1.20
N GLN A 39 15.76 10.73 1.63
CA GLN A 39 15.57 11.11 3.04
C GLN A 39 14.14 10.89 3.52
N TRP A 40 13.15 11.16 2.68
CA TRP A 40 11.76 10.83 2.98
C TRP A 40 11.56 9.32 3.12
N VAL A 41 12.04 8.54 2.15
CA VAL A 41 11.93 7.08 2.17
C VAL A 41 12.65 6.47 3.39
N GLU A 42 13.86 6.92 3.73
CA GLU A 42 14.63 6.34 4.83
C GLU A 42 14.16 6.81 6.21
N ASN A 43 14.06 8.13 6.39
CA ASN A 43 13.96 8.73 7.72
C ASN A 43 12.55 9.22 8.06
N ARG A 44 11.82 9.81 7.10
CA ARG A 44 10.45 10.29 7.36
C ARG A 44 9.44 9.15 7.46
N THR A 45 9.70 8.02 6.79
CA THR A 45 8.82 6.85 6.84
C THR A 45 9.36 5.71 7.71
N ILE A 46 10.22 6.02 8.70
CA ILE A 46 10.87 5.00 9.54
C ILE A 46 9.86 4.12 10.31
N GLU A 47 8.75 4.69 10.77
CA GLU A 47 7.66 3.95 11.43
C GLU A 47 6.93 2.98 10.50
N LEU A 48 7.05 3.18 9.18
CA LEU A 48 6.49 2.31 8.15
C LEU A 48 7.47 1.20 7.74
N GLY A 49 8.30 0.74 8.68
CA GLY A 49 9.37 -0.25 8.46
C GLY A 49 10.71 0.41 8.11
N SER A 50 11.67 0.33 9.04
CA SER A 50 13.00 0.92 8.86
C SER A 50 13.81 0.18 7.79
N ILE A 51 14.56 0.96 7.01
CA ILE A 51 15.58 0.45 6.06
C ILE A 51 17.00 0.88 6.45
N SER A 52 17.17 1.52 7.60
CA SER A 52 18.46 1.98 8.09
C SER A 52 19.36 0.77 8.44
N GLY A 53 20.63 0.83 8.08
CA GLY A 53 21.55 -0.29 8.33
C GLY A 53 22.89 -0.19 7.61
N GLN A 54 23.62 -1.31 7.58
CA GLN A 54 25.00 -1.40 7.12
C GLN A 54 25.23 -0.96 5.66
N PHE A 55 24.21 -0.99 4.81
CA PHE A 55 24.33 -0.56 3.42
C PHE A 55 24.47 0.97 3.29
N GLY A 56 23.95 1.74 4.25
CA GLY A 56 23.92 3.20 4.19
C GLY A 56 23.35 3.71 2.86
N SER A 57 23.84 4.86 2.39
CA SER A 57 23.38 5.49 1.15
C SER A 57 23.60 4.66 -0.12
N ARG A 58 24.42 3.59 -0.09
CA ARG A 58 24.60 2.68 -1.23
C ARG A 58 23.31 1.96 -1.63
N MET A 59 22.34 1.82 -0.72
CA MET A 59 21.05 1.19 -1.03
C MET A 59 20.23 1.97 -2.05
N PHE A 60 20.51 3.26 -2.24
CA PHE A 60 19.84 4.13 -3.21
C PHE A 60 20.35 3.92 -4.64
N GLY A 61 21.48 3.24 -4.83
CA GLY A 61 22.07 2.98 -6.15
C GLY A 61 22.97 4.10 -6.68
N ILE A 62 22.59 5.37 -6.45
CA ILE A 62 23.46 6.57 -6.56
C ILE A 62 23.29 7.41 -5.29
N TYR A 63 24.38 7.96 -4.77
CA TYR A 63 24.31 8.87 -3.63
C TYR A 63 25.41 9.94 -3.71
N ARG A 64 25.10 11.12 -3.17
CA ARG A 64 26.07 12.20 -3.02
C ARG A 64 26.99 11.88 -1.83
N ARG A 65 28.30 11.94 -2.04
CA ARG A 65 29.29 11.81 -0.97
C ARG A 65 29.31 13.10 -0.15
N GLY A 66 29.36 12.95 1.17
CA GLY A 66 29.78 14.03 2.07
C GLY A 66 31.30 14.09 2.11
N ASN A 67 31.89 13.95 3.29
CA ASN A 67 33.35 13.95 3.48
C ASN A 67 34.01 12.58 3.21
N SER A 68 33.28 11.64 2.60
CA SER A 68 33.77 10.28 2.34
C SER A 68 34.54 10.21 1.02
N SER A 69 35.65 9.46 0.99
CA SER A 69 36.37 9.16 -0.25
C SER A 69 35.52 8.39 -1.26
N PRO A 70 35.81 8.49 -2.57
CA PRO A 70 35.29 7.59 -3.59
C PRO A 70 35.44 6.11 -3.20
N LEU A 71 34.50 5.27 -3.63
CA LEU A 71 34.56 3.84 -3.36
C LEU A 71 35.15 3.07 -4.53
N ASP A 72 36.07 2.15 -4.24
CA ASP A 72 36.59 1.18 -5.19
C ASP A 72 35.48 0.23 -5.68
N HIS A 73 35.59 -0.19 -6.94
CA HIS A 73 34.59 -1.02 -7.66
C HIS A 73 33.23 -0.34 -7.92
N TYR A 74 33.06 0.93 -7.56
CA TYR A 74 31.96 1.79 -7.97
C TYR A 74 32.45 2.79 -9.04
N GLU A 75 31.50 3.42 -9.73
CA GLU A 75 31.79 4.63 -10.49
C GLU A 75 31.64 5.85 -9.59
N ASN A 76 32.45 6.87 -9.86
CA ASN A 76 32.50 8.09 -9.06
C ASN A 76 32.75 9.28 -10.00
N ASP A 77 32.06 10.40 -9.78
CA ASP A 77 32.45 11.71 -10.31
C ASP A 77 32.98 12.60 -9.16
N GLU A 78 32.92 13.92 -9.29
CA GLU A 78 33.33 14.86 -8.22
C GLU A 78 32.47 14.73 -6.94
N PHE A 79 31.16 14.45 -7.06
CA PHE A 79 30.22 14.52 -5.95
C PHE A 79 29.47 13.21 -5.62
N TYR A 80 29.29 12.31 -6.58
CA TYR A 80 28.40 11.16 -6.52
C TYR A 80 29.13 9.83 -6.73
N THR A 81 28.66 8.80 -6.03
CA THR A 81 29.08 7.41 -6.20
C THR A 81 27.88 6.57 -6.64
N TRP A 82 28.06 5.70 -7.63
CA TRP A 82 27.02 4.79 -8.12
C TRP A 82 27.58 3.44 -8.58
N SER A 83 26.70 2.44 -8.70
CA SER A 83 27.09 1.14 -9.27
C SER A 83 27.25 1.22 -10.78
N LYS A 84 28.33 0.61 -11.32
CA LYS A 84 28.68 0.59 -12.75
C LYS A 84 27.54 0.20 -13.69
N LYS A 85 26.61 -0.64 -13.21
CA LYS A 85 25.48 -1.12 -13.98
C LYS A 85 24.44 -0.05 -14.34
N TYR A 86 24.48 1.13 -13.70
CA TYR A 86 23.46 2.17 -13.90
C TYR A 86 23.85 3.21 -14.97
N GLY A 87 25.13 3.43 -15.23
CA GLY A 87 25.56 4.43 -16.19
C GLY A 87 27.06 4.71 -16.12
N LYS A 88 27.57 5.38 -17.15
CA LYS A 88 28.96 5.82 -17.26
C LYS A 88 29.24 7.17 -16.58
N ASP A 89 28.18 7.91 -16.26
CA ASP A 89 28.21 9.20 -15.55
C ASP A 89 27.00 9.28 -14.60
N SER A 90 27.00 10.26 -13.70
CA SER A 90 25.99 10.42 -12.66
C SER A 90 24.60 10.74 -13.20
N ASP A 91 24.51 11.51 -14.29
CA ASP A 91 23.25 11.82 -14.95
C ASP A 91 22.60 10.56 -15.54
N LEU A 92 23.36 9.77 -16.29
CA LEU A 92 22.86 8.50 -16.86
C LEU A 92 22.51 7.50 -15.75
N ALA A 93 23.33 7.42 -14.71
CA ALA A 93 23.04 6.57 -13.55
C ALA A 93 21.74 6.97 -12.84
N PHE A 94 21.54 8.27 -12.63
CA PHE A 94 20.32 8.80 -12.07
C PHE A 94 19.10 8.53 -12.97
N LEU A 95 19.20 8.77 -14.28
CA LEU A 95 18.11 8.51 -15.22
C LEU A 95 17.72 7.02 -15.23
N ALA A 96 18.69 6.10 -15.14
CA ALA A 96 18.42 4.67 -15.00
C ALA A 96 17.69 4.35 -13.69
N ILE A 97 18.15 4.88 -12.56
CA ILE A 97 17.52 4.67 -11.25
C ILE A 97 16.11 5.28 -11.21
N LYS A 98 15.91 6.49 -11.74
CA LYS A 98 14.60 7.13 -11.85
C LYS A 98 13.63 6.29 -12.68
N LYS A 99 14.08 5.76 -13.82
CA LYS A 99 13.28 4.82 -14.65
C LYS A 99 12.88 3.58 -13.84
N HIS A 100 13.81 3.00 -13.08
CA HIS A 100 13.51 1.85 -12.22
C HIS A 100 12.51 2.20 -11.10
N LEU A 101 12.63 3.35 -10.45
CA LEU A 101 11.67 3.82 -9.44
C LEU A 101 10.27 4.00 -10.03
N ILE A 102 10.15 4.62 -11.20
CA ILE A 102 8.87 4.78 -11.90
C ILE A 102 8.24 3.40 -12.18
N ASN A 103 9.04 2.42 -12.63
CA ASN A 103 8.56 1.06 -12.84
C ASN A 103 8.10 0.39 -11.55
N ILE A 104 8.85 0.53 -10.45
CA ILE A 104 8.45 0.01 -9.13
C ILE A 104 7.10 0.61 -8.72
N ILE A 105 6.94 1.94 -8.82
CA ILE A 105 5.71 2.65 -8.45
C ILE A 105 4.54 2.16 -9.29
N ASN A 106 4.69 2.09 -10.62
CA ASN A 106 3.63 1.61 -11.50
C ASN A 106 3.24 0.15 -11.23
N TYR A 107 4.21 -0.72 -10.98
CA TYR A 107 3.93 -2.11 -10.60
C TYR A 107 3.27 -2.22 -9.23
N SER A 108 3.61 -1.35 -8.29
CA SER A 108 2.95 -1.28 -6.98
C SER A 108 1.49 -0.83 -7.09
N LEU A 109 1.23 0.28 -7.78
CA LEU A 109 -0.12 0.82 -8.01
C LEU A 109 -1.04 -0.19 -8.69
N THR A 110 -0.48 -1.02 -9.57
CA THR A 110 -1.21 -2.04 -10.34
C THR A 110 -1.16 -3.43 -9.68
N GLY A 111 -0.42 -3.62 -8.58
CA GLY A 111 -0.28 -4.91 -7.92
C GLY A 111 0.49 -5.98 -8.68
N ASN A 112 1.26 -5.61 -9.69
CA ASN A 112 2.11 -6.52 -10.45
C ASN A 112 3.44 -6.76 -9.72
N PHE A 113 3.38 -7.17 -8.44
CA PHE A 113 4.55 -7.24 -7.56
C PHE A 113 5.64 -8.20 -8.05
N SER A 114 5.30 -9.25 -8.79
CA SER A 114 6.29 -10.17 -9.39
C SER A 114 7.24 -9.50 -10.39
N LYS A 115 6.78 -8.42 -11.05
CA LYS A 115 7.63 -7.65 -11.97
C LYS A 115 8.67 -6.79 -11.22
N ILE A 116 8.47 -6.56 -9.92
CA ILE A 116 9.39 -5.77 -9.10
C ILE A 116 10.67 -6.56 -8.80
N ASP A 117 10.61 -7.88 -8.64
CA ASP A 117 11.78 -8.70 -8.28
C ASP A 117 12.97 -8.48 -9.24
N ALA A 118 12.70 -8.43 -10.54
CA ALA A 118 13.70 -8.28 -11.60
C ALA A 118 14.30 -6.87 -11.71
N ILE A 119 13.76 -5.87 -11.00
CA ILE A 119 14.27 -4.49 -11.07
C ILE A 119 15.61 -4.41 -10.33
N PRO A 120 16.70 -3.94 -10.98
CA PRO A 120 18.06 -4.07 -10.46
C PRO A 120 18.42 -3.04 -9.40
N ILE A 121 17.49 -2.64 -8.53
CA ILE A 121 17.72 -1.79 -7.35
C ILE A 121 17.89 -2.68 -6.11
N PRO A 122 18.75 -2.32 -5.13
CA PRO A 122 18.88 -3.05 -3.87
C PRO A 122 17.52 -3.34 -3.21
N ASP A 123 17.30 -4.61 -2.83
CA ASP A 123 15.98 -5.12 -2.40
C ASP A 123 15.34 -4.30 -1.28
N ILE A 124 16.12 -3.89 -0.28
CA ILE A 124 15.60 -3.16 0.88
C ILE A 124 14.95 -1.83 0.48
N PHE A 125 15.60 -1.06 -0.40
CA PHE A 125 15.09 0.22 -0.90
C PHE A 125 13.96 -0.01 -1.92
N LYS A 126 14.15 -0.96 -2.83
CA LYS A 126 13.17 -1.35 -3.85
C LYS A 126 11.81 -1.70 -3.24
N TRP A 127 11.80 -2.56 -2.23
CA TRP A 127 10.55 -3.02 -1.62
C TRP A 127 9.96 -2.02 -0.64
N LYS A 128 10.78 -1.15 -0.03
CA LYS A 128 10.28 0.01 0.72
C LYS A 128 9.52 0.98 -0.17
N VAL A 129 10.11 1.38 -1.31
CA VAL A 129 9.42 2.21 -2.30
C VAL A 129 8.18 1.48 -2.79
N ALA A 130 8.27 0.17 -3.07
CA ALA A 130 7.11 -0.60 -3.51
C ALA A 130 5.95 -0.52 -2.51
N TYR A 131 6.22 -0.68 -1.21
CA TYR A 131 5.22 -0.57 -0.14
C TYR A 131 4.55 0.80 -0.13
N LEU A 132 5.34 1.88 -0.15
CA LEU A 132 4.83 3.25 -0.04
C LEU A 132 3.81 3.59 -1.14
N TYR A 133 3.92 3.00 -2.33
CA TYR A 133 2.98 3.20 -3.44
C TYR A 133 2.02 2.03 -3.69
N SER A 134 1.94 1.06 -2.77
CA SER A 134 1.12 -0.15 -2.95
C SER A 134 -0.32 -0.02 -2.48
N ASN A 135 -0.74 1.17 -2.02
CA ASN A 135 -1.99 1.36 -1.27
C ASN A 135 -2.04 0.42 -0.04
N GLU A 136 -0.94 0.33 0.71
CA GLU A 136 -0.81 -0.53 1.91
C GLU A 136 -1.03 -2.04 1.68
N ARG A 137 -0.85 -2.53 0.45
CA ARG A 137 -1.01 -3.96 0.13
C ARG A 137 0.18 -4.82 0.52
N LEU A 138 1.37 -4.25 0.53
CA LEU A 138 2.57 -4.99 0.93
C LEU A 138 2.74 -4.88 2.44
N ILE A 139 3.26 -5.92 3.08
CA ILE A 139 3.58 -5.88 4.51
C ILE A 139 4.99 -5.29 4.66
N PRO A 140 5.19 -4.17 5.39
CA PRO A 140 6.44 -3.40 5.38
C PRO A 140 7.58 -4.02 6.20
N ILE A 141 8.02 -5.22 5.80
CA ILE A 141 9.19 -5.93 6.34
C ILE A 141 10.18 -6.09 5.19
N PHE A 142 11.39 -5.55 5.35
CA PHE A 142 12.37 -5.45 4.26
C PHE A 142 13.66 -6.23 4.51
N GLN A 143 13.85 -6.77 5.72
CA GLN A 143 15.00 -7.62 6.02
C GLN A 143 14.81 -9.00 5.41
N ARG A 144 15.72 -9.37 4.50
CA ARG A 144 15.63 -10.61 3.72
C ARG A 144 15.55 -11.85 4.58
N GLU A 145 16.37 -11.96 5.61
CA GLU A 145 16.38 -13.14 6.48
C GLU A 145 15.08 -13.25 7.30
N VAL A 146 14.58 -12.13 7.85
CA VAL A 146 13.28 -12.10 8.55
C VAL A 146 12.14 -12.50 7.62
N LEU A 147 12.13 -12.00 6.37
CA LEU A 147 11.13 -12.40 5.37
C LEU A 147 11.15 -13.91 5.10
N LYS A 148 12.34 -14.52 5.02
CA LYS A 148 12.48 -15.97 4.80
C LYS A 148 11.98 -16.78 5.99
N GLU A 149 12.25 -16.33 7.21
CA GLU A 149 11.75 -16.98 8.43
C GLU A 149 10.21 -16.95 8.47
N ILE A 150 9.61 -15.79 8.19
CA ILE A 150 8.15 -15.65 8.15
C ILE A 150 7.55 -16.51 7.02
N ALA A 151 8.19 -16.52 5.84
CA ALA A 151 7.75 -17.36 4.73
C ALA A 151 7.72 -18.86 5.11
N THR A 152 8.77 -19.32 5.79
CA THR A 152 8.87 -20.70 6.28
C THR A 152 7.79 -21.00 7.32
N TYR A 153 7.53 -20.06 8.23
CA TYR A 153 6.48 -20.19 9.23
C TYR A 153 5.09 -20.39 8.61
N TYR A 154 4.79 -19.70 7.51
CA TYR A 154 3.55 -19.88 6.75
C TYR A 154 3.62 -21.01 5.71
N GLY A 155 4.62 -21.89 5.79
CA GLY A 155 4.70 -23.11 5.00
C GLY A 155 5.22 -22.92 3.57
N LEU A 156 5.80 -21.75 3.22
CA LEU A 156 6.47 -21.57 1.92
C LEU A 156 7.91 -22.11 2.00
N PRO A 157 8.29 -23.13 1.21
CA PRO A 157 9.68 -23.59 1.15
C PRO A 157 10.58 -22.49 0.58
N VAL A 158 11.57 -22.06 1.36
CA VAL A 158 12.50 -21.00 0.99
C VAL A 158 13.80 -21.58 0.43
N ASN A 159 14.26 -21.04 -0.68
CA ASN A 159 15.60 -21.28 -1.22
C ASN A 159 16.20 -19.97 -1.76
N SER A 160 17.39 -20.05 -2.37
CA SER A 160 18.11 -18.88 -2.90
C SER A 160 17.35 -18.14 -4.01
N LYS A 161 16.43 -18.80 -4.72
CA LYS A 161 15.62 -18.23 -5.80
C LYS A 161 14.26 -17.70 -5.33
N THR A 162 13.86 -17.92 -4.07
CA THR A 162 12.56 -17.47 -3.56
C THR A 162 12.46 -15.95 -3.65
N THR A 163 11.55 -15.44 -4.47
CA THR A 163 11.38 -14.01 -4.71
C THR A 163 10.73 -13.31 -3.51
N VAL A 164 10.94 -12.00 -3.38
CA VAL A 164 10.27 -11.23 -2.31
C VAL A 164 8.78 -11.10 -2.62
N SER A 165 8.39 -11.00 -3.89
CA SER A 165 6.96 -11.01 -4.26
C SER A 165 6.23 -12.29 -3.85
N ALA A 166 6.88 -13.45 -3.94
CA ALA A 166 6.30 -14.73 -3.51
C ALA A 166 6.08 -14.74 -1.99
N ILE A 167 7.04 -14.23 -1.22
CA ILE A 167 6.90 -14.08 0.24
C ILE A 167 5.78 -13.08 0.57
N GLN A 168 5.76 -11.91 -0.07
CA GLN A 168 4.72 -10.90 0.14
C GLN A 168 3.32 -11.43 -0.20
N LYS A 169 3.19 -12.28 -1.23
CA LYS A 169 1.92 -12.97 -1.52
C LYS A 169 1.47 -13.82 -0.33
N VAL A 170 2.36 -14.60 0.28
CA VAL A 170 2.06 -15.41 1.47
C VAL A 170 1.65 -14.51 2.64
N LEU A 171 2.34 -13.40 2.87
CA LEU A 171 1.98 -12.45 3.92
C LEU A 171 0.59 -11.84 3.69
N ILE A 172 0.28 -11.43 2.46
CA ILE A 172 -1.04 -10.89 2.09
C ILE A 172 -2.14 -11.93 2.31
N ASP A 173 -1.91 -13.17 1.88
CA ASP A 173 -2.89 -14.25 1.97
C ASP A 173 -3.10 -14.72 3.43
N ASN A 174 -2.15 -14.45 4.34
CA ASN A 174 -2.22 -14.79 5.77
C ASN A 174 -2.47 -13.59 6.68
N LYS A 175 -2.70 -12.40 6.11
CA LYS A 175 -2.96 -11.21 6.90
C LYS A 175 -4.34 -11.36 7.60
N PRO A 176 -4.42 -11.18 8.94
CA PRO A 176 -5.69 -11.19 9.66
C PRO A 176 -6.61 -10.03 9.25
N LEU A 177 -7.92 -10.25 9.35
CA LEU A 177 -8.96 -9.33 8.88
C LEU A 177 -9.13 -8.13 9.82
N GLU A 178 -8.91 -8.36 11.11
CA GLU A 178 -9.06 -7.41 12.20
C GLU A 178 -7.90 -6.42 12.27
N LEU A 179 -6.72 -6.83 11.81
CA LEU A 179 -5.55 -5.97 11.79
C LEU A 179 -5.58 -5.08 10.55
N ASN A 180 -4.85 -3.98 10.57
CA ASN A 180 -4.37 -3.32 9.36
C ASN A 180 -2.98 -3.84 8.95
N THR A 181 -2.41 -3.30 7.88
CA THR A 181 -1.11 -3.74 7.35
C THR A 181 0.04 -3.43 8.31
N HIS A 182 -0.02 -2.30 9.01
CA HIS A 182 1.02 -1.90 9.96
C HIS A 182 0.97 -2.75 11.24
N GLU A 183 -0.22 -2.96 11.80
CA GLU A 183 -0.42 -3.83 12.97
C GLU A 183 0.07 -5.25 12.71
N PHE A 184 -0.26 -5.81 11.54
CA PHE A 184 0.23 -7.13 11.16
C PHE A 184 1.75 -7.17 11.00
N MET A 185 2.36 -6.11 10.44
CA MET A 185 3.82 -5.97 10.42
C MET A 185 4.40 -5.94 11.83
N VAL A 186 3.80 -5.21 12.78
CA VAL A 186 4.27 -5.14 14.17
C VAL A 186 4.20 -6.51 14.84
N GLU A 187 3.12 -7.27 14.63
CA GLU A 187 2.98 -8.63 15.17
C GLU A 187 4.06 -9.56 14.63
N LEU A 188 4.24 -9.61 13.30
CA LEU A 188 5.27 -10.41 12.65
C LEU A 188 6.67 -9.98 13.12
N TRP A 189 6.94 -8.67 13.18
CA TRP A 189 8.23 -8.17 13.62
C TRP A 189 8.53 -8.54 15.07
N SER A 190 7.54 -8.46 15.96
CA SER A 190 7.67 -8.88 17.36
C SER A 190 8.07 -10.36 17.47
N LYS A 191 7.48 -11.19 16.62
CA LYS A 191 7.67 -12.64 16.61
C LYS A 191 8.99 -13.09 15.98
N PHE A 192 9.43 -12.44 14.90
CA PHE A 192 10.55 -12.89 14.07
C PHE A 192 11.77 -11.96 14.09
N ARG A 193 11.76 -10.86 14.85
CA ARG A 193 12.95 -10.00 14.94
C ARG A 193 14.15 -10.79 15.48
N PRO A 194 15.35 -10.61 14.91
CA PRO A 194 16.56 -11.17 15.49
C PRO A 194 16.75 -10.66 16.92
N GLN A 195 16.88 -11.55 17.89
CA GLN A 195 17.19 -11.15 19.26
C GLN A 195 18.60 -10.56 19.30
N LYS A 196 18.73 -9.25 19.55
CA LYS A 196 20.01 -8.68 19.99
C LYS A 196 20.25 -9.12 21.44
N LYS A 197 21.48 -9.58 21.78
CA LYS A 197 21.91 -9.69 23.19
C LYS A 197 21.69 -8.34 23.86
N LYS A 198 20.78 -8.27 24.85
CA LYS A 198 20.44 -7.02 25.53
C LYS A 198 21.67 -6.47 26.29
N PRO A 199 22.03 -5.18 26.14
CA PRO A 199 22.64 -4.44 27.25
C PRO A 199 21.61 -4.37 28.40
N LYS A 200 22.07 -4.54 29.65
CA LYS A 200 21.21 -4.46 30.84
C LYS A 200 20.50 -3.11 30.89
N GLY A 201 19.18 -3.15 31.04
CA GLY A 201 18.35 -2.02 31.47
C GLY A 201 17.54 -1.34 30.37
N ILE A 202 16.50 -2.01 29.85
CA ILE A 202 15.29 -1.32 29.37
C ILE A 202 14.08 -2.16 29.78
N SER A 203 13.23 -1.53 30.59
CA SER A 203 11.94 -2.04 31.08
C SER A 203 11.01 -2.35 29.90
N THR A 204 10.43 -3.54 29.91
CA THR A 204 9.32 -3.93 29.04
C THR A 204 8.04 -3.29 29.60
N THR A 205 7.50 -2.29 28.90
CA THR A 205 6.13 -1.82 29.12
C THR A 205 5.18 -2.94 28.67
N GLN A 206 4.57 -3.61 29.63
CA GLN A 206 3.34 -4.37 29.41
C GLN A 206 2.26 -3.36 28.97
N GLN A 207 1.53 -3.68 27.91
CA GLN A 207 0.31 -2.96 27.56
C GLN A 207 -0.73 -3.27 28.63
N ASP A 208 -0.88 -2.33 29.55
CA ASP A 208 -1.96 -2.27 30.52
C ASP A 208 -3.28 -2.01 29.77
N GLN A 209 -4.37 -2.67 30.17
CA GLN A 209 -5.72 -2.39 29.67
C GLN A 209 -6.27 -1.11 30.32
N GLY A 210 -5.57 0.01 30.10
CA GLY A 210 -5.95 1.31 30.64
C GLY A 210 -7.21 1.87 29.96
N GLU A 211 -8.00 2.60 30.74
CA GLU A 211 -9.15 3.37 30.26
C GLU A 211 -8.77 4.21 29.02
N LYS A 212 -9.63 4.20 28.00
CA LYS A 212 -9.41 5.00 26.79
C LYS A 212 -9.33 6.47 27.18
N SER A 213 -8.31 7.17 26.68
CA SER A 213 -8.16 8.62 26.87
C SER A 213 -9.46 9.34 26.50
N THR A 214 -9.97 10.15 27.43
CA THR A 214 -11.14 11.01 27.27
C THR A 214 -10.79 12.40 26.72
N ASN A 215 -9.51 12.66 26.46
CA ASN A 215 -9.06 13.94 25.91
C ASN A 215 -9.45 14.04 24.43
N ASP A 216 -9.82 15.25 24.01
CA ASP A 216 -10.11 15.54 22.62
C ASP A 216 -8.91 15.22 21.73
N GLN A 217 -9.13 14.37 20.74
CA GLN A 217 -8.16 14.05 19.72
C GLN A 217 -8.60 14.70 18.41
N GLU A 218 -7.73 15.50 17.80
CA GLU A 218 -7.93 15.97 16.44
C GLU A 218 -8.03 14.78 15.49
N ARG A 219 -9.26 14.49 15.06
CA ARG A 219 -9.50 13.55 13.97
C ARG A 219 -9.51 14.34 12.68
N SER A 220 -8.39 14.29 11.95
CA SER A 220 -8.42 14.53 10.51
C SER A 220 -9.41 13.51 9.89
N GLY A 221 -10.62 13.98 9.62
CA GLY A 221 -11.72 13.21 9.01
C GLY A 221 -11.61 13.09 7.50
N THR A 222 -10.48 13.50 6.92
CA THR A 222 -10.32 13.62 5.47
C THR A 222 -9.55 12.42 4.95
N SER A 223 -10.19 11.55 4.16
CA SER A 223 -9.49 10.54 3.37
C SER A 223 -8.32 11.18 2.60
N SER A 224 -7.19 10.48 2.53
CA SER A 224 -6.00 11.03 1.88
C SER A 224 -6.26 11.38 0.42
N TYR A 225 -5.52 12.35 -0.12
CA TYR A 225 -5.67 12.76 -1.52
C TYR A 225 -5.59 11.56 -2.49
N ILE A 226 -4.71 10.59 -2.20
CA ILE A 226 -4.59 9.36 -2.99
C ILE A 226 -5.78 8.42 -2.82
N ALA A 227 -6.29 8.24 -1.60
CA ALA A 227 -7.49 7.44 -1.37
C ALA A 227 -8.69 8.01 -2.13
N LYS A 228 -8.87 9.34 -2.11
CA LYS A 228 -9.91 10.05 -2.89
C LYS A 228 -9.75 9.83 -4.39
N GLN A 229 -8.55 9.99 -4.93
CA GLN A 229 -8.32 9.72 -6.36
C GLN A 229 -8.62 8.27 -6.74
N THR A 230 -8.23 7.30 -5.92
CA THR A 230 -8.47 5.89 -6.18
C THR A 230 -9.96 5.57 -6.15
N HIS A 231 -10.70 6.09 -5.17
CA HIS A 231 -12.16 5.98 -5.11
C HIS A 231 -12.80 6.51 -6.42
N ASN A 232 -12.48 7.75 -6.82
CA ASN A 232 -13.04 8.36 -8.02
C ASN A 232 -12.72 7.56 -9.30
N LYS A 233 -11.50 7.01 -9.41
CA LYS A 233 -11.10 6.17 -10.54
C LYS A 233 -11.90 4.86 -10.60
N ILE A 234 -12.15 4.22 -9.46
CA ILE A 234 -12.96 2.99 -9.37
C ILE A 234 -14.41 3.30 -9.79
N GLN A 235 -15.00 4.35 -9.22
CA GLN A 235 -16.37 4.75 -9.50
C GLN A 235 -16.57 5.10 -10.99
N ASN A 236 -15.69 5.91 -11.58
CA ASN A 236 -15.78 6.26 -13.00
C ASN A 236 -15.66 5.03 -13.90
N LYS A 237 -14.70 4.13 -13.63
CA LYS A 237 -14.53 2.91 -14.43
C LYS A 237 -15.72 1.95 -14.27
N LEU A 238 -16.33 1.88 -13.09
CA LEU A 238 -17.56 1.13 -12.89
C LEU A 238 -18.73 1.76 -13.65
N ARG A 239 -18.92 3.08 -13.54
CA ARG A 239 -19.93 3.83 -14.28
C ARG A 239 -19.86 3.54 -15.77
N ASP A 240 -18.67 3.68 -16.37
CA ASP A 240 -18.48 3.47 -17.81
C ASP A 240 -18.82 2.03 -18.22
N LYS A 241 -18.44 1.03 -17.41
CA LYS A 241 -18.82 -0.38 -17.62
C LYS A 241 -20.33 -0.60 -17.55
N LEU A 242 -21.02 0.05 -16.60
CA LEU A 242 -22.47 -0.07 -16.46
C LEU A 242 -23.19 0.60 -17.62
N ILE A 243 -22.78 1.81 -18.02
CA ILE A 243 -23.37 2.54 -19.15
C ILE A 243 -23.18 1.78 -20.45
N ALA A 244 -21.99 1.26 -20.72
CA ALA A 244 -21.71 0.49 -21.92
C ALA A 244 -22.59 -0.78 -22.03
N LYS A 245 -23.02 -1.34 -20.89
CA LYS A 245 -23.81 -2.57 -20.83
C LYS A 245 -25.32 -2.34 -20.78
N TYR A 246 -25.78 -1.32 -20.06
CA TYR A 246 -27.20 -1.12 -19.72
C TYR A 246 -27.78 0.20 -20.25
N GLY A 247 -26.94 1.08 -20.79
CA GLY A 247 -27.34 2.42 -21.24
C GLY A 247 -27.26 3.48 -20.14
N GLU A 248 -27.04 4.73 -20.54
CA GLU A 248 -26.82 5.85 -19.62
C GLU A 248 -28.05 6.17 -18.76
N SER A 249 -29.26 6.03 -19.31
CA SER A 249 -30.52 6.28 -18.60
C SER A 249 -30.74 5.34 -17.41
N CYS A 250 -30.04 4.21 -17.35
CA CYS A 250 -30.15 3.23 -16.28
C CYS A 250 -29.22 3.51 -15.09
N VAL A 251 -28.25 4.42 -15.23
CA VAL A 251 -27.18 4.64 -14.24
C VAL A 251 -27.27 6.04 -13.64
N ALA A 252 -27.45 6.12 -12.32
CA ALA A 252 -27.36 7.36 -11.56
C ALA A 252 -26.09 7.36 -10.70
N CYS A 253 -25.41 8.51 -10.63
CA CYS A 253 -24.20 8.71 -9.81
C CYS A 253 -24.51 9.71 -8.69
N GLU A 254 -23.96 9.50 -7.50
CA GLU A 254 -24.04 10.45 -6.37
C GLU A 254 -25.47 10.88 -6.00
N LYS A 255 -26.46 10.03 -6.29
CA LYS A 255 -27.86 10.32 -5.99
C LYS A 255 -28.18 9.82 -4.60
N ASN A 256 -28.64 10.70 -3.71
CA ASN A 256 -28.98 10.38 -2.32
C ASN A 256 -27.80 9.79 -1.52
N TYR A 257 -26.59 10.25 -1.79
CA TYR A 257 -25.33 9.80 -1.16
C TYR A 257 -24.89 8.37 -1.54
N VAL A 258 -25.53 7.75 -2.54
CA VAL A 258 -25.08 6.48 -3.11
C VAL A 258 -24.11 6.77 -4.25
N ASP A 259 -22.92 6.15 -4.22
CA ASP A 259 -21.89 6.36 -5.25
C ASP A 259 -22.42 6.07 -6.65
N LEU A 260 -23.06 4.90 -6.84
CA LEU A 260 -23.74 4.51 -8.08
C LEU A 260 -25.01 3.69 -7.81
N THR A 261 -26.06 3.98 -8.58
CA THR A 261 -27.31 3.21 -8.62
C THR A 261 -27.60 2.77 -10.05
N LEU A 262 -27.83 1.48 -10.27
CA LEU A 262 -28.31 0.92 -11.52
C LEU A 262 -29.79 0.54 -11.36
N THR A 263 -30.65 1.07 -12.22
CA THR A 263 -32.04 0.60 -12.34
C THR A 263 -32.21 -0.04 -13.71
N TYR A 264 -32.40 -1.36 -13.71
CA TYR A 264 -32.57 -2.15 -14.92
C TYR A 264 -33.61 -3.24 -14.67
N ASP A 265 -34.59 -3.35 -15.56
CA ASP A 265 -35.78 -4.19 -15.39
C ASP A 265 -36.47 -3.95 -14.02
N ASP A 266 -36.79 -5.02 -13.31
CA ASP A 266 -37.39 -5.06 -11.97
C ASP A 266 -36.34 -5.11 -10.84
N THR A 267 -35.12 -4.61 -11.09
CA THR A 267 -34.03 -4.62 -10.12
C THR A 267 -33.42 -3.23 -9.94
N ILE A 268 -33.19 -2.86 -8.68
CA ILE A 268 -32.33 -1.73 -8.29
C ILE A 268 -31.05 -2.35 -7.73
N THR A 269 -29.90 -1.94 -8.27
CA THR A 269 -28.59 -2.33 -7.75
C THR A 269 -27.88 -1.11 -7.19
N LEU A 270 -27.51 -1.15 -5.92
CA LEU A 270 -26.70 -0.13 -5.26
C LEU A 270 -25.24 -0.55 -5.24
N TYR A 271 -24.35 0.37 -5.57
CA TYR A 271 -22.91 0.15 -5.52
C TYR A 271 -22.29 1.15 -4.55
N GLU A 272 -21.52 0.63 -3.60
CA GLU A 272 -20.76 1.40 -2.63
C GLU A 272 -19.26 1.16 -2.85
N VAL A 273 -18.55 2.19 -3.28
CA VAL A 273 -17.14 2.17 -3.64
C VAL A 273 -16.26 2.47 -2.44
N LYS A 274 -15.20 1.68 -2.26
CA LYS A 274 -14.14 1.90 -1.27
C LYS A 274 -12.77 1.76 -1.92
N SER A 275 -11.83 2.59 -1.48
CA SER A 275 -10.47 2.66 -2.01
C SER A 275 -9.47 1.81 -1.23
N ASP A 276 -9.94 1.01 -0.27
CA ASP A 276 -9.06 0.14 0.52
C ASP A 276 -8.47 -0.97 -0.35
N ALA A 277 -7.31 -1.46 0.06
CA ALA A 277 -6.58 -2.52 -0.59
C ALA A 277 -7.18 -3.91 -0.39
N TYR A 278 -7.91 -4.10 0.71
CA TYR A 278 -8.46 -5.38 1.12
C TYR A 278 -9.98 -5.36 1.01
N ALA A 279 -10.52 -6.36 0.32
CA ALA A 279 -11.96 -6.48 0.07
C ALA A 279 -12.75 -6.59 1.38
N ALA A 280 -12.24 -7.32 2.38
CA ALA A 280 -12.88 -7.40 3.69
C ALA A 280 -12.98 -6.04 4.38
N THR A 281 -11.95 -5.21 4.24
CA THR A 281 -11.98 -3.84 4.77
C THR A 281 -12.95 -2.96 4.01
N CYS A 282 -13.00 -3.05 2.68
CA CYS A 282 -14.02 -2.38 1.87
C CYS A 282 -15.43 -2.76 2.34
N ILE A 283 -15.70 -4.06 2.50
CA ILE A 283 -16.99 -4.57 2.98
C ILE A 283 -17.31 -3.98 4.36
N ARG A 284 -16.38 -4.05 5.30
CA ARG A 284 -16.57 -3.53 6.66
C ARG A 284 -16.86 -2.03 6.69
N GLN A 285 -16.21 -1.23 5.84
CA GLN A 285 -16.44 0.22 5.75
C GLN A 285 -17.77 0.57 5.06
N ALA A 286 -18.16 -0.21 4.06
CA ALA A 286 -19.33 0.02 3.23
C ALA A 286 -20.64 -0.47 3.86
N LEU A 287 -20.58 -1.51 4.69
CA LEU A 287 -21.76 -2.28 5.12
C LEU A 287 -22.88 -1.42 5.74
N GLY A 288 -22.53 -0.54 6.68
CA GLY A 288 -23.51 0.34 7.33
C GLY A 288 -24.14 1.34 6.35
N GLN A 289 -23.34 1.89 5.44
CA GLN A 289 -23.78 2.86 4.43
C GLN A 289 -24.75 2.20 3.45
N ILE A 290 -24.33 1.11 2.82
CA ILE A 290 -25.13 0.44 1.78
C ILE A 290 -26.44 -0.14 2.33
N ILE A 291 -26.46 -0.61 3.58
CA ILE A 291 -27.69 -1.06 4.25
C ILE A 291 -28.62 0.12 4.57
N GLN A 292 -28.08 1.25 5.04
CA GLN A 292 -28.89 2.46 5.25
C GLN A 292 -29.51 2.93 3.93
N TYR A 293 -28.76 2.84 2.83
CA TYR A 293 -29.25 3.24 1.51
C TYR A 293 -30.37 2.33 1.04
N ALA A 294 -30.18 1.02 1.21
CA ALA A 294 -31.21 0.01 0.96
C ALA A 294 -32.50 0.29 1.74
N HIS A 295 -32.40 0.55 3.05
CA HIS A 295 -33.55 0.82 3.92
C HIS A 295 -34.33 2.08 3.51
N ARG A 296 -33.66 3.12 3.00
CA ARG A 296 -34.31 4.38 2.58
C ARG A 296 -35.03 4.27 1.24
N LEU A 297 -34.78 3.21 0.46
CA LEU A 297 -35.48 3.00 -0.80
C LEU A 297 -36.89 2.48 -0.54
N ASP A 298 -37.88 3.33 -0.73
CA ASP A 298 -39.28 2.93 -0.83
C ASP A 298 -39.52 2.32 -2.22
N THR A 299 -39.43 0.99 -2.33
CA THR A 299 -39.53 0.28 -3.62
C THR A 299 -40.05 -1.14 -3.45
N THR A 300 -40.82 -1.61 -4.43
CA THR A 300 -41.21 -3.02 -4.57
C THR A 300 -40.24 -3.83 -5.44
N LYS A 301 -39.29 -3.16 -6.11
CA LYS A 301 -38.31 -3.81 -6.99
C LYS A 301 -37.35 -4.68 -6.17
N LYS A 302 -36.78 -5.70 -6.82
CA LYS A 302 -35.69 -6.49 -6.22
C LYS A 302 -34.49 -5.60 -5.95
N LEU A 303 -33.90 -5.73 -4.78
CA LEU A 303 -32.73 -4.94 -4.39
C LEU A 303 -31.49 -5.81 -4.34
N LYS A 304 -30.44 -5.35 -5.02
CA LYS A 304 -29.11 -5.96 -5.00
C LYS A 304 -28.07 -4.95 -4.55
N LEU A 305 -27.11 -5.38 -3.75
CA LEU A 305 -26.10 -4.54 -3.13
C LEU A 305 -24.72 -5.03 -3.54
N TYR A 306 -23.86 -4.12 -4.00
CA TYR A 306 -22.46 -4.42 -4.27
C TYR A 306 -21.57 -3.48 -3.48
N VAL A 307 -20.67 -4.07 -2.70
CA VAL A 307 -19.48 -3.35 -2.26
C VAL A 307 -18.43 -3.47 -3.36
N VAL A 308 -17.83 -2.36 -3.74
CA VAL A 308 -16.89 -2.28 -4.85
C VAL A 308 -15.54 -1.82 -4.34
N GLY A 309 -14.51 -2.61 -4.60
CA GLY A 309 -13.12 -2.22 -4.35
C GLY A 309 -12.26 -2.36 -5.60
N GLN A 310 -10.97 -2.04 -5.49
CA GLN A 310 -10.04 -2.18 -6.60
C GLN A 310 -9.62 -3.64 -6.85
N TYR A 311 -9.41 -4.40 -5.77
CA TYR A 311 -8.77 -5.72 -5.83
C TYR A 311 -9.75 -6.86 -5.56
N SER A 312 -9.52 -8.02 -6.17
CA SER A 312 -10.38 -9.19 -5.99
C SER A 312 -10.34 -9.72 -4.57
N LEU A 313 -11.50 -10.19 -4.09
CA LEU A 313 -11.69 -10.88 -2.82
C LEU A 313 -10.75 -12.08 -2.71
N LYS A 314 -9.96 -12.14 -1.63
CA LYS A 314 -9.03 -13.23 -1.35
C LYS A 314 -9.71 -14.39 -0.62
N ALA A 315 -9.06 -15.55 -0.66
CA ALA A 315 -9.58 -16.76 -0.02
C ALA A 315 -9.73 -16.60 1.50
N ASN A 316 -8.81 -15.89 2.16
CA ASN A 316 -8.88 -15.57 3.59
C ASN A 316 -9.96 -14.52 3.93
N GLU A 317 -10.43 -13.75 2.96
CA GLU A 317 -11.48 -12.73 3.14
C GLU A 317 -12.88 -13.29 2.86
N LYS A 318 -13.00 -14.32 2.01
CA LYS A 318 -14.27 -14.91 1.63
C LYS A 318 -15.16 -15.35 2.80
N PRO A 319 -14.64 -16.00 3.88
CA PRO A 319 -15.46 -16.39 5.02
C PRO A 319 -16.20 -15.22 5.67
N TYR A 320 -15.65 -14.00 5.62
CA TYR A 320 -16.30 -12.81 6.16
C TYR A 320 -17.51 -12.38 5.30
N LEU A 321 -17.37 -12.37 3.97
CA LEU A 321 -18.51 -12.09 3.08
C LEU A 321 -19.60 -13.17 3.22
N ASP A 322 -19.20 -14.44 3.26
CA ASP A 322 -20.13 -15.57 3.43
C ASP A 322 -20.92 -15.46 4.74
N TYR A 323 -20.25 -15.04 5.82
CA TYR A 323 -20.90 -14.77 7.10
C TYR A 323 -21.95 -13.67 6.98
N ILE A 324 -21.64 -12.55 6.31
CA ILE A 324 -22.59 -11.45 6.09
C ILE A 324 -23.80 -11.91 5.28
N GLN A 325 -23.56 -12.57 4.14
CA GLN A 325 -24.61 -13.06 3.24
C GLN A 325 -25.54 -14.04 3.96
N LYS A 326 -24.98 -14.97 4.75
CA LYS A 326 -25.75 -15.97 5.49
C LYS A 326 -26.62 -15.36 6.59
N ASN A 327 -26.15 -14.33 7.27
CA ASN A 327 -26.79 -13.83 8.50
C ASN A 327 -27.68 -12.60 8.30
N LEU A 328 -27.39 -11.73 7.31
CA LEU A 328 -28.11 -10.47 7.14
C LEU A 328 -29.33 -10.53 6.22
N LYS A 329 -29.58 -11.66 5.53
CA LYS A 329 -30.72 -11.84 4.60
C LYS A 329 -30.87 -10.71 3.57
N ILE A 330 -29.75 -10.15 3.12
CA ILE A 330 -29.67 -9.13 2.07
C ILE A 330 -28.90 -9.70 0.88
N ASP A 331 -29.31 -9.39 -0.34
CA ASP A 331 -28.56 -9.75 -1.56
C ASP A 331 -27.37 -8.80 -1.72
N ILE A 332 -26.32 -9.06 -0.94
CA ILE A 332 -25.06 -8.30 -0.95
C ILE A 332 -23.92 -9.16 -1.50
N ASP A 333 -23.09 -8.56 -2.33
CA ASP A 333 -21.91 -9.21 -2.89
C ASP A 333 -20.74 -8.22 -3.04
N TYR A 334 -19.55 -8.73 -3.36
CA TYR A 334 -18.36 -7.92 -3.58
C TYR A 334 -17.94 -7.96 -5.05
N MET A 335 -17.58 -6.79 -5.60
CA MET A 335 -17.05 -6.65 -6.95
C MET A 335 -15.69 -5.94 -6.93
N SER A 336 -14.77 -6.37 -7.78
CA SER A 336 -13.52 -5.66 -8.00
C SER A 336 -13.49 -4.95 -9.35
N ILE A 337 -12.89 -3.76 -9.37
CA ILE A 337 -12.62 -2.98 -10.57
C ILE A 337 -11.12 -2.77 -10.70
N ASP A 338 -10.50 -3.53 -11.60
CA ASP A 338 -9.09 -3.34 -11.94
C ASP A 338 -8.92 -1.98 -12.63
N LEU A 339 -8.01 -1.15 -12.14
CA LEU A 339 -7.67 0.16 -12.69
C LEU A 339 -6.58 0.10 -13.77
N LYS A 340 -6.03 -1.08 -14.07
CA LYS A 340 -5.10 -1.28 -15.19
C LYS A 340 -5.71 -0.96 -16.54
#